data_AF-A0A934HBB7-F1
#
_entry.id   AF-A0A934HBB7-F1
#
_cell.length_a   1.000
_cell.length_b   1.000
_cell.length_c   1.000
_cell.angle_alpha   90.00
_cell.angle_beta   90.00
_cell.angle_gamma   90.00
#
_symmetry.space_group_name_H-M   'P 1'
#
loop_
_entity.id
_entity.type
_entity.pdbx_description
1 polymer ?
#
loop_
_entity_poly.entity_id
_entity_poly.type
_entity_poly.pdbx_seq_one_letter_code
_entity_poly.pdbx_strand_id
1 'polypeptide(L)' 'MGTELRRIAWDRWQIIGQVYGDFQARAMAVLFYFTFLVPFALVAMLTGDPLQLRKTPSAWLKKAPIGQNLEEARRQF' A
#
# COMPACT_ATOMS: atom_id res chain seq x y z
N MET A 1 14.96 -6.09 50.01
CA MET A 1 14.98 -7.15 48.97
C MET A 1 13.68 -7.22 48.16
N GLY A 2 12.48 -7.28 48.77
CA GLY A 2 11.23 -7.50 48.01
C GLY A 2 10.71 -6.31 47.18
N THR A 3 11.12 -5.07 47.47
CA THR A 3 10.72 -3.87 46.73
C THR A 3 11.42 -3.76 45.38
N GLU A 4 12.70 -4.12 45.31
CA GLU A 4 13.51 -4.09 44.08
C GLU A 4 12.98 -5.08 43.04
N LEU A 5 12.61 -6.30 43.48
CA LEU A 5 12.05 -7.32 42.60
C LEU A 5 10.73 -6.86 41.96
N ARG A 6 9.85 -6.20 42.74
CA ARG A 6 8.60 -5.65 42.22
C ARG A 6 8.84 -4.53 41.22
N ARG A 7 9.83 -3.67 41.49
CA ARG A 7 10.20 -2.57 40.58
C ARG A 7 10.74 -3.10 39.25
N ILE A 8 11.64 -4.06 39.29
CA ILE A 8 12.17 -4.71 38.08
C ILE A 8 11.05 -5.39 37.29
N ALA A 9 10.14 -6.10 37.96
CA ALA A 9 9.01 -6.74 37.30
C ALA A 9 8.08 -5.72 36.63
N TRP A 10 7.82 -4.59 37.30
CA TRP A 10 7.01 -3.50 36.75
C TRP A 10 7.67 -2.84 35.54
N ASP A 11 8.97 -2.51 35.63
CA ASP A 11 9.71 -1.92 34.52
C ASP A 11 9.71 -2.84 33.29
N ARG A 12 9.88 -4.16 33.51
CA ARG A 12 9.79 -5.16 32.43
C ARG A 12 8.38 -5.28 31.86
N TRP A 13 7.35 -5.23 32.71
CA TRP A 13 5.96 -5.25 32.28
C TRP A 13 5.62 -4.04 31.38
N GLN A 14 6.11 -2.85 31.74
CA GLN A 14 5.93 -1.66 30.92
C GLN A 14 6.59 -1.76 29.55
N ILE A 15 7.82 -2.31 29.48
CA ILE A 15 8.51 -2.54 28.20
C ILE A 15 7.72 -3.50 27.31
N ILE A 16 7.21 -4.60 27.88
CA ILE A 16 6.38 -5.55 27.13
C ILE A 16 5.11 -4.88 26.62
N GLY A 17 4.45 -4.09 27.48
CA GLY A 17 3.26 -3.34 27.11
C GLY A 17 3.48 -2.34 25.98
N GLN A 18 4.63 -1.64 25.97
CA GLN A 18 4.99 -0.71 24.90
C GLN A 18 5.18 -1.43 23.57
N VAL A 19 5.94 -2.53 23.54
CA VAL A 19 6.18 -3.31 22.32
C VAL A 19 4.87 -3.88 21.76
N TYR A 20 4.01 -4.40 22.63
CA TYR A 20 2.72 -4.95 22.22
C TYR A 20 1.76 -3.87 21.71
N GLY A 21 1.78 -2.69 22.36
CA GLY A 21 1.02 -1.52 21.94
C GLY A 21 1.41 -1.05 20.54
N ASP A 22 2.70 -0.94 20.25
CA ASP A 22 3.19 -0.55 18.92
C ASP A 22 2.81 -1.57 17.85
N PHE A 23 2.93 -2.86 18.16
CA PHE A 23 2.50 -3.92 17.24
C PHE A 23 0.99 -3.84 16.97
N GLN A 24 0.18 -3.69 18.01
CA GLN A 24 -1.27 -3.62 17.90
C GLN A 24 -1.72 -2.37 17.14
N ALA A 25 -1.11 -1.22 17.42
CA ALA A 25 -1.36 0.03 16.69
C ALA A 25 -1.04 -0.12 15.20
N ARG A 26 0.11 -0.73 14.87
CA ARG A 26 0.50 -0.98 13.47
C ARG A 26 -0.43 -1.99 12.80
N ALA A 27 -0.83 -3.06 13.49
CA ALA A 27 -1.77 -4.04 12.97
C ALA A 27 -3.13 -3.40 12.67
N MET A 28 -3.66 -2.57 13.58
CA MET A 28 -4.90 -1.83 13.37
C MET A 28 -4.78 -0.84 12.20
N ALA A 29 -3.65 -0.14 12.07
CA ALA A 29 -3.40 0.76 10.95
C ALA A 29 -3.40 -0.01 9.62
N VAL A 30 -2.69 -1.14 9.54
CA VAL A 30 -2.66 -2.00 8.34
C VAL A 30 -4.07 -2.47 8.00
N LEU A 31 -4.82 -2.98 8.97
CA LEU A 31 -6.20 -3.42 8.76
C LEU A 31 -7.08 -2.27 8.25
N PHE A 32 -6.99 -1.09 8.85
CA PHE A 32 -7.73 0.09 8.41
C PHE A 32 -7.40 0.45 6.95
N TYR A 33 -6.11 0.62 6.62
CA TYR A 33 -5.70 0.94 5.25
C TYR A 33 -6.10 -0.15 4.27
N PHE A 34 -5.97 -1.42 4.64
CA PHE A 34 -6.39 -2.53 3.79
C PHE A 34 -7.90 -2.50 3.55
N THR A 35 -8.71 -2.42 4.61
CA THR A 35 -10.17 -2.41 4.52
C THR A 35 -10.71 -1.23 3.73
N PHE A 36 -10.11 -0.04 3.86
CA PHE A 36 -10.58 1.13 3.12
C PHE A 36 -9.99 1.20 1.72
N LEU A 37 -8.68 1.03 1.54
CA LEU A 37 -8.00 1.29 0.26
C LEU A 37 -8.16 0.15 -0.75
N VAL A 38 -8.16 -1.10 -0.31
CA VAL A 38 -8.30 -2.27 -1.19
C VAL A 38 -9.63 -2.30 -1.94
N PRO A 39 -10.82 -2.07 -1.35
CA PRO A 39 -12.05 -2.07 -2.14
C PRO A 39 -12.05 -0.99 -3.22
N PHE A 40 -11.50 0.21 -2.96
CA PHE A 40 -11.36 1.22 -4.01
C PHE A 40 -10.40 0.79 -5.11
N ALA A 41 -9.26 0.21 -4.74
CA ALA A 41 -8.29 -0.33 -5.70
C ALA A 41 -8.90 -1.45 -6.55
N LEU A 42 -9.65 -2.36 -5.93
CA LEU A 42 -10.37 -3.43 -6.61
C LEU A 42 -11.44 -2.88 -7.55
N VAL A 43 -12.25 -1.91 -7.12
CA VAL A 43 -13.22 -1.25 -8.00
C VAL A 43 -12.50 -0.62 -9.18
N ALA A 44 -11.48 0.20 -8.96
CA ALA A 44 -10.73 0.85 -10.03
C ALA A 44 -10.07 -0.16 -11.00
N MET A 45 -9.54 -1.26 -10.48
CA MET A 45 -8.94 -2.33 -11.28
C MET A 45 -9.98 -3.15 -12.05
N LEU A 46 -11.17 -3.33 -11.48
CA LEU A 46 -12.25 -4.08 -12.12
C LEU A 46 -13.09 -3.23 -13.08
N THR A 47 -13.14 -1.91 -12.93
CA THR A 47 -13.88 -1.01 -13.82
C THR A 47 -12.98 -0.37 -14.88
N GLY A 48 -11.75 -0.01 -14.50
CA GLY A 48 -10.74 0.46 -15.44
C GLY A 48 -10.11 -0.72 -16.17
N ASP A 49 -9.90 -0.60 -17.47
CA ASP A 49 -8.98 -1.47 -18.20
C ASP A 49 -7.68 -0.70 -18.50
N PRO A 50 -6.89 -0.34 -17.46
CA PRO A 50 -5.72 0.54 -17.61
C PRO A 50 -4.64 -0.09 -18.50
N LEU A 51 -4.64 -1.42 -18.63
CA LEU A 51 -3.68 -2.17 -19.43
C LEU A 51 -4.30 -2.74 -20.72
N GLN A 52 -5.57 -2.43 -21.03
CA GLN A 52 -6.31 -2.96 -22.19
C GLN A 52 -6.28 -4.51 -22.27
N LEU A 53 -6.16 -5.20 -21.13
CA LEU A 53 -5.97 -6.65 -21.05
C LEU A 53 -7.26 -7.43 -21.30
N ARG A 54 -8.43 -6.78 -21.15
CA ARG A 54 -9.72 -7.46 -21.33
C ARG A 54 -10.06 -7.70 -22.79
N LYS A 55 -9.51 -6.87 -23.68
CA LYS A 55 -9.66 -7.00 -25.12
C LYS A 55 -8.29 -7.04 -25.74
N THR A 56 -7.57 -8.15 -25.57
CA THR A 56 -6.34 -8.40 -26.31
C THR A 56 -6.66 -8.32 -27.79
N PRO A 57 -6.22 -7.29 -28.52
CA PRO A 57 -6.51 -7.23 -29.94
C PRO A 57 -5.72 -8.32 -30.64
N SER A 58 -6.40 -9.11 -31.47
CA SER A 58 -5.77 -10.15 -32.31
C SER A 58 -4.92 -9.56 -33.45
N ALA A 59 -4.69 -8.25 -33.43
CA ALA A 59 -4.04 -7.47 -34.47
C ALA A 59 -3.10 -6.45 -33.82
N TRP A 60 -2.11 -6.01 -34.59
CA TRP A 60 -1.18 -4.95 -34.19
C TRP A 60 -1.94 -3.69 -33.73
N LEU A 61 -1.74 -3.29 -32.48
CA LEU A 61 -2.32 -2.06 -31.92
C LEU A 61 -1.73 -0.84 -32.63
N LYS A 62 -2.60 0.03 -33.17
CA LYS A 62 -2.17 1.34 -33.65
C LYS A 62 -1.78 2.20 -32.44
N LYS A 63 -0.50 2.51 -32.32
CA LYS A 63 0.00 3.51 -31.38
C LYS A 63 -0.63 4.86 -31.71
N ALA A 64 -1.18 5.55 -30.72
CA ALA A 64 -1.70 6.90 -30.91
C ALA A 64 -0.57 7.80 -31.46
N PRO A 65 -0.84 8.65 -32.47
CA PRO A 65 0.15 9.56 -33.02
C PRO A 65 0.59 10.52 -31.92
N ILE A 66 1.88 10.55 -31.68
CA ILE A 66 2.52 11.49 -30.76
C ILE A 66 2.71 12.75 -31.59
N GLY A 67 2.31 13.91 -31.07
CA GLY A 67 2.29 15.15 -31.84
C GLY A 67 3.68 15.50 -32.37
N GLN A 68 3.68 16.31 -33.43
CA GLN A 68 4.89 16.61 -34.22
C GLN A 68 5.86 17.57 -33.51
N ASN A 69 5.64 17.86 -32.22
CA ASN A 69 6.42 18.82 -31.46
C ASN A 69 7.60 18.16 -30.72
N LEU A 70 8.73 18.86 -30.66
CA LEU A 70 9.96 18.39 -30.01
C LEU A 70 9.75 18.04 -28.53
N GLU A 71 8.91 18.82 -27.84
CA GLU A 71 8.50 18.60 -26.44
C GLU A 71 7.79 17.25 -26.24
N GLU A 72 6.95 16.84 -27.19
CA GLU A 72 6.22 15.57 -27.14
C GLU A 72 7.10 14.39 -27.56
N ALA A 73 8.04 14.61 -28.48
CA ALA A 73 9.05 13.63 -28.88
C ALA A 73 9.98 13.26 -27.71
N ARG A 74 10.28 14.20 -26.80
CA ARG A 74 11.11 13.94 -25.63
C ARG A 74 10.45 12.98 -24.62
N ARG A 75 9.12 12.86 -24.61
CA ARG A 75 8.36 11.97 -23.70
C ARG A 75 8.26 10.52 -24.20
N GLN A 76 8.98 10.17 -25.28
CA GLN A 76 8.92 8.86 -25.94
C GLN A 76 9.87 7.79 -25.36
N PHE A 77 10.86 8.22 -24.59
CA PHE A 77 11.87 7.39 -23.91
C PHE A 77 11.75 7.57 -22.40
#